data_AF-W4B345-F1
#
_entry.id   AF-W4B345-F1
#
_cell.length_a   1.000
_cell.length_b   1.000
_cell.length_c   1.000
_cell.angle_alpha   90.00
_cell.angle_beta   90.00
_cell.angle_gamma   90.00
#
_symmetry.space_group_name_H-M   'P 1'
#
loop_
_entity.id
_entity.type
_entity.pdbx_description
1 polymer ?
#
loop_
_entity_poly.entity_id
_entity_poly.type
_entity_poly.pdbx_seq_one_letter_code
_entity_poly.pdbx_strand_id
1 'polypeptide(L)'
;MQIAIYAIRTSEKWECRLSLDLRVDFQWWYGKKRWLDESANNPIFVLLSSQMPLGWAVEIREKFRSINEMNEWSVREWQNYVFLGLRGFLLQEPEVSRPQWGALFKEIQLLNGARIRSLMEMGSTVEHGAVLMQQAELLIQCMEGRALLAGEVEALLAEVAGEDTGDWRSAAQLGVLLGRLRLEAGLAQPAPRHSPGWLRRRAVAPRCRRCGSEARSRTACAACGSAACAYCEACLAMGRSRACALLLHGAAGSAVRGTAGGAPTAALDRWGLSA
;
A
#
# COMPACT_ATOMS: atom_id res chain seq x y z
N MET A 1 -5.00 1.26 -11.00
CA MET A 1 -5.38 0.16 -10.11
C MET A 1 -6.01 0.70 -8.84
N GLN A 2 -6.72 -0.16 -8.15
CA GLN A 2 -7.18 0.00 -6.78
C GLN A 2 -6.31 -0.85 -5.85
N ILE A 3 -6.29 -0.51 -4.57
CA ILE A 3 -5.49 -1.18 -3.55
C ILE A 3 -6.26 -1.19 -2.21
N ALA A 4 -5.99 -2.19 -1.38
CA ALA A 4 -6.46 -2.18 0.00
C ALA A 4 -5.62 -1.19 0.84
N ILE A 5 -6.30 -0.49 1.73
CA ILE A 5 -5.68 0.40 2.71
C ILE A 5 -6.28 0.09 4.08
N TYR A 6 -5.41 0.00 5.08
CA TYR A 6 -5.81 -0.32 6.44
C TYR A 6 -4.97 0.47 7.45
N ALA A 7 -5.51 0.63 8.65
CA ALA A 7 -4.76 1.07 9.81
C ALA A 7 -4.58 -0.11 10.78
N ILE A 8 -3.43 -0.16 11.44
CA ILE A 8 -3.15 -1.18 12.45
C ILE A 8 -2.52 -0.54 13.69
N ARG A 9 -2.99 -0.96 14.86
CA ARG A 9 -2.38 -0.60 16.13
C ARG A 9 -1.18 -1.50 16.40
N THR A 10 0.04 -0.94 16.37
CA THR A 10 1.25 -1.61 16.87
C THR A 10 1.36 -1.41 18.39
N SER A 11 2.43 -1.86 19.05
CA SER A 11 2.67 -1.54 20.47
C SER A 11 2.86 -0.03 20.69
N GLU A 12 3.50 0.65 19.73
CA GLU A 12 3.91 2.05 19.87
C GLU A 12 2.86 3.05 19.38
N LYS A 13 2.26 2.79 18.21
CA LYS A 13 1.38 3.77 17.54
C LYS A 13 0.41 3.12 16.55
N TRP A 14 -0.47 3.93 15.99
CA TRP A 14 -1.21 3.56 14.78
C TRP A 14 -0.34 3.75 13.55
N GLU A 15 -0.39 2.75 12.67
CA GLU A 15 0.26 2.81 11.36
C GLU A 15 -0.78 2.62 10.26
N CYS A 16 -0.69 3.42 9.20
CA CYS A 16 -1.47 3.22 7.99
C CYS A 16 -0.62 2.49 6.95
N ARG A 17 -1.18 1.43 6.37
CA ARG A 17 -0.48 0.58 5.40
C ARG A 17 -1.36 0.29 4.20
N LEU A 18 -0.67 -0.01 3.10
CA LEU A 18 -1.27 -0.42 1.84
C LEU A 18 -1.01 -1.91 1.65
N SER A 19 -1.96 -2.59 1.02
CA SER A 19 -1.86 -4.02 0.77
C SER A 19 -2.22 -4.37 -0.65
N LEU A 20 -1.32 -5.07 -1.33
CA LEU A 20 -1.60 -5.75 -2.59
C LEU A 20 -2.36 -7.05 -2.40
N ASP A 21 -2.24 -7.68 -1.22
CA ASP A 21 -2.92 -8.92 -0.85
C ASP A 21 -3.11 -8.99 0.67
N LEU A 22 -4.34 -8.75 1.13
CA LEU A 22 -4.68 -8.71 2.56
C LEU A 22 -4.41 -10.05 3.26
N ARG A 23 -4.38 -11.18 2.54
CA ARG A 23 -4.09 -12.50 3.13
C ARG A 23 -2.66 -12.53 3.67
N VAL A 24 -1.71 -11.94 2.94
CA VAL A 24 -0.31 -11.83 3.35
C VAL A 24 -0.19 -10.95 4.60
N ASP A 25 -0.90 -9.82 4.64
CA ASP A 25 -0.93 -8.95 5.81
C ASP A 25 -1.56 -9.64 7.03
N PHE A 26 -2.68 -10.34 6.87
CA PHE A 26 -3.31 -11.08 7.96
C PHE A 26 -2.38 -12.15 8.53
N GLN A 27 -1.70 -12.92 7.66
CA GLN A 27 -0.70 -13.89 8.10
C GLN A 27 0.48 -13.21 8.83
N TRP A 28 0.96 -12.07 8.31
CA TRP A 28 2.06 -11.31 8.92
C TRP A 28 1.71 -10.77 10.32
N TRP A 29 0.48 -10.29 10.51
CA TRP A 29 0.05 -9.67 11.76
C TRP A 29 -0.50 -10.67 12.78
N TYR A 30 -1.21 -11.70 12.33
CA TYR A 30 -2.01 -12.61 13.18
C TYR A 30 -1.63 -14.10 13.05
N GLY A 31 -0.59 -14.43 12.28
CA GLY A 31 -0.11 -15.80 12.10
C GLY A 31 0.27 -16.52 13.41
N LYS A 32 0.20 -17.86 13.38
CA LYS A 32 0.21 -18.78 14.55
C LYS A 32 1.34 -18.56 15.57
N LYS A 33 2.54 -18.10 15.18
CA LYS A 33 3.70 -17.95 16.09
C LYS A 33 3.74 -16.64 16.90
N ARG A 34 2.87 -15.65 16.63
CA ARG A 34 2.77 -14.44 17.47
C ARG A 34 1.97 -14.64 18.77
N TRP A 35 1.34 -15.81 18.90
CA TRP A 35 0.43 -16.19 19.99
C TRP A 35 1.10 -16.87 21.19
N LEU A 36 2.35 -17.33 21.06
CA LEU A 36 3.11 -17.89 22.19
C LEU A 36 3.59 -16.82 23.18
N ASP A 37 3.32 -15.55 22.87
CA ASP A 37 3.52 -14.43 23.75
C ASP A 37 2.14 -13.90 24.17
N GLU A 38 1.62 -14.39 25.30
CA GLU A 38 0.34 -13.94 25.90
C GLU A 38 0.31 -12.42 26.15
N SER A 39 1.48 -11.76 26.08
CA SER A 39 1.65 -10.31 26.17
C SER A 39 1.41 -9.54 24.85
N ALA A 40 1.29 -10.24 23.71
CA ALA A 40 1.08 -9.62 22.41
C ALA A 40 -0.38 -9.19 22.23
N ASN A 41 -0.70 -8.05 22.84
CA ASN A 41 -1.90 -7.25 22.66
C ASN A 41 -2.49 -7.43 21.24
N ASN A 42 -3.65 -8.09 21.11
CA ASN A 42 -4.28 -8.42 19.85
C ASN A 42 -4.43 -7.14 19.02
N PRO A 43 -3.60 -6.93 17.97
CA PRO A 43 -3.56 -5.63 17.33
C PRO A 43 -4.94 -5.33 16.74
N ILE A 44 -5.37 -4.08 16.81
CA ILE A 44 -6.64 -3.67 16.22
C ILE A 44 -6.36 -3.40 14.75
N PHE A 45 -7.03 -4.14 13.86
CA PHE A 45 -6.97 -3.91 12.42
C PHE A 45 -8.21 -3.16 11.97
N VAL A 46 -8.02 -2.04 11.29
CA VAL A 46 -9.11 -1.26 10.71
C VAL A 46 -8.93 -1.26 9.19
N LEU A 47 -9.75 -2.05 8.49
CA LEU A 47 -9.82 -1.96 7.04
C LEU A 47 -10.48 -0.62 6.70
N LEU A 48 -9.76 0.26 6.00
CA LEU A 48 -10.27 1.58 5.62
C LEU A 48 -10.98 1.53 4.25
N SER A 49 -10.49 0.69 3.35
CA SER A 49 -11.11 0.39 2.05
C SER A 49 -10.40 -0.79 1.42
N SER A 50 -11.14 -1.64 0.72
CA SER A 50 -10.58 -2.74 -0.06
C SER A 50 -10.16 -2.32 -1.48
N GLN A 51 -10.78 -1.25 -2.00
CA GLN A 51 -10.65 -0.86 -3.42
C GLN A 51 -10.37 0.65 -3.61
N MET A 52 -9.41 1.20 -2.85
CA MET A 52 -9.04 2.61 -2.93
C MET A 52 -8.19 2.87 -4.18
N PRO A 53 -8.44 3.93 -4.98
CA PRO A 53 -7.51 4.34 -6.03
C PRO A 53 -6.10 4.53 -5.46
N LEU A 54 -5.08 3.88 -6.05
CA LEU A 54 -3.75 3.81 -5.43
C LEU A 54 -3.16 5.20 -5.07
N GLY A 55 -3.29 6.20 -5.96
CA GLY A 55 -2.80 7.55 -5.68
C GLY A 55 -3.47 8.23 -4.49
N TRP A 56 -4.74 7.88 -4.22
CA TRP A 56 -5.46 8.37 -3.05
C TRP A 56 -5.01 7.64 -1.79
N ALA A 57 -4.82 6.32 -1.88
CA ALA A 57 -4.36 5.49 -0.78
C ALA A 57 -2.96 5.90 -0.29
N VAL A 58 -2.03 6.14 -1.22
CA VAL A 58 -0.68 6.66 -0.90
C VAL A 58 -0.77 8.00 -0.20
N GLU A 59 -1.62 8.92 -0.67
CA GLU A 59 -1.79 10.22 -0.02
C GLU A 59 -2.30 10.10 1.42
N ILE A 60 -3.29 9.23 1.66
CA ILE A 60 -3.78 8.95 3.02
C ILE A 60 -2.63 8.43 3.89
N ARG A 61 -1.84 7.48 3.39
CA ARG A 61 -0.70 6.91 4.12
C ARG A 61 0.34 7.97 4.48
N GLU A 62 0.77 8.80 3.53
CA GLU A 62 1.79 9.83 3.75
C GLU A 62 1.34 10.92 4.75
N LYS A 63 0.06 11.27 4.70
CA LYS A 63 -0.55 12.24 5.61
C LYS A 63 -1.06 11.63 6.90
N PHE A 64 -0.96 10.32 7.07
CA PHE A 64 -1.46 9.65 8.26
C PHE A 64 -0.75 10.17 9.51
N ARG A 65 -1.52 10.48 10.54
CA ARG A 65 -1.03 10.90 11.85
C ARG A 65 -1.68 10.01 12.90
N SER A 66 -0.85 9.25 13.62
CA SER A 66 -1.31 8.51 14.79
C SER A 66 -1.71 9.50 15.87
N ILE A 67 -2.92 9.36 16.38
CA ILE A 67 -3.46 10.12 17.50
C ILE A 67 -4.02 9.15 18.53
N ASN A 68 -3.94 9.51 19.81
CA ASN A 68 -4.18 8.57 20.90
C ASN A 68 -5.64 8.13 20.99
N GLU A 69 -6.55 9.02 20.60
CA GLU A 69 -8.01 8.84 20.58
C GLU A 69 -8.44 7.74 19.60
N MET A 70 -7.61 7.39 18.62
CA MET A 70 -7.90 6.32 17.64
C MET A 70 -8.14 4.95 18.29
N ASN A 71 -7.68 4.73 19.53
CA ASN A 71 -7.96 3.49 20.26
C ASN A 71 -9.45 3.30 20.59
N GLU A 72 -10.19 4.40 20.69
CA GLU A 72 -11.61 4.43 21.09
C GLU A 72 -12.53 4.80 19.93
N TRP A 73 -11.96 5.06 18.75
CA TRP A 73 -12.72 5.50 17.59
C TRP A 73 -13.72 4.46 17.12
N SER A 74 -14.95 4.95 16.94
CA SER A 74 -16.01 4.29 16.19
C SER A 74 -15.72 4.28 14.69
N VAL A 75 -16.46 3.45 13.94
CA VAL A 75 -16.43 3.45 12.47
C VAL A 75 -16.64 4.85 11.89
N ARG A 76 -17.49 5.68 12.51
CA ARG A 76 -17.79 7.03 12.02
C ARG A 76 -16.60 7.98 12.12
N GLU A 77 -15.79 7.88 13.16
CA GLU A 77 -14.59 8.72 13.31
C GLU A 77 -13.53 8.33 12.28
N TRP A 78 -13.33 7.02 12.05
CA TRP A 78 -12.50 6.53 10.96
C TRP A 78 -12.99 7.02 9.59
N GLN A 79 -14.31 6.97 9.34
CA GLN A 79 -14.92 7.49 8.11
C GLN A 79 -14.62 8.98 7.91
N ASN A 80 -14.81 9.78 8.96
CA ASN A 80 -14.56 11.22 8.90
C ASN A 80 -13.07 11.52 8.65
N TYR A 81 -12.17 10.79 9.31
CA TYR A 81 -10.73 10.94 9.11
C TYR A 81 -10.30 10.65 7.66
N VAL A 82 -10.77 9.53 7.09
CA VAL A 82 -10.49 9.18 5.69
C VAL A 82 -11.11 10.20 4.73
N PHE A 83 -12.35 10.64 4.98
CA PHE A 83 -13.03 11.65 4.16
C PHE A 83 -12.26 12.98 4.13
N LEU A 84 -11.80 13.47 5.29
CA LEU A 84 -10.99 14.68 5.38
C LEU A 84 -9.67 14.55 4.58
N GLY A 85 -9.02 13.37 4.66
CA GLY A 85 -7.82 13.07 3.87
C GLY A 85 -8.07 13.09 2.35
N LEU A 86 -9.27 12.69 1.92
CA LEU A 86 -9.63 12.55 0.50
C LEU A 86 -10.27 13.80 -0.12
N ARG A 87 -10.67 14.80 0.68
CA ARG A 87 -11.40 15.98 0.21
C ARG A 87 -10.76 16.64 -1.02
N GLY A 88 -9.44 16.72 -1.07
CA GLY A 88 -8.71 17.30 -2.21
C GLY A 88 -8.90 16.54 -3.53
N PHE A 89 -9.04 15.22 -3.48
CA PHE A 89 -9.30 14.38 -4.66
C PHE A 89 -10.76 14.39 -5.07
N LEU A 90 -11.68 14.33 -4.10
CA LEU A 90 -13.12 14.38 -4.38
C LEU A 90 -13.54 15.66 -5.09
N LEU A 91 -12.88 16.78 -4.80
CA LEU A 91 -13.09 18.05 -5.51
C LEU A 91 -12.63 18.03 -6.97
N GLN A 92 -11.70 17.13 -7.32
CA GLN A 92 -11.22 16.95 -8.70
C GLN A 92 -12.15 16.03 -9.50
N GLU A 93 -13.00 15.25 -8.83
CA GLU A 93 -14.01 14.42 -9.47
C GLU A 93 -15.25 15.26 -9.86
N PRO A 94 -15.86 14.99 -11.04
CA PRO A 94 -17.14 15.55 -11.43
C PRO A 94 -18.22 15.27 -10.39
N GLU A 95 -19.16 16.20 -10.21
CA GLU A 95 -20.21 16.05 -9.18
C GLU A 95 -21.05 14.79 -9.36
N VAL A 96 -21.28 14.39 -10.61
CA VAL A 96 -22.03 13.18 -10.98
C VAL A 96 -21.33 11.90 -10.53
N SER A 97 -19.99 11.86 -10.47
CA SER A 97 -19.25 10.68 -10.02
C SER A 97 -19.01 10.67 -8.51
N ARG A 98 -19.16 11.80 -7.79
CA ARG A 98 -18.91 11.88 -6.34
C ARG A 98 -19.69 10.87 -5.48
N PRO A 99 -20.99 10.61 -5.72
CA PRO A 99 -21.76 9.64 -4.92
C PRO A 99 -21.20 8.22 -4.98
N GLN A 100 -20.60 7.82 -6.10
CA GLN A 100 -20.04 6.47 -6.28
C GLN A 100 -18.88 6.20 -5.28
N TRP A 101 -18.16 7.26 -4.91
CA TRP A 101 -17.07 7.20 -3.92
C TRP A 101 -17.57 7.09 -2.49
N GLY A 102 -18.88 7.27 -2.25
CA GLY A 102 -19.53 7.01 -0.98
C GLY A 102 -19.34 5.58 -0.48
N ALA A 103 -19.19 4.62 -1.40
CA ALA A 103 -18.95 3.21 -1.08
C ALA A 103 -17.62 2.99 -0.34
N LEU A 104 -16.56 3.74 -0.68
CA LEU A 104 -15.25 3.63 -0.02
C LEU A 104 -15.35 3.83 1.50
N PHE A 105 -16.21 4.75 1.93
CA PHE A 105 -16.39 5.04 3.36
C PHE A 105 -17.28 4.00 4.06
N LYS A 106 -18.17 3.32 3.33
CA LYS A 106 -19.04 2.27 3.88
C LYS A 106 -18.29 0.95 4.13
N GLU A 107 -17.14 0.77 3.50
CA GLU A 107 -16.29 -0.43 3.65
C GLU A 107 -15.46 -0.44 4.94
N ILE A 108 -15.48 0.63 5.75
CA ILE A 108 -14.65 0.69 6.96
C ILE A 108 -15.09 -0.38 7.96
N GLN A 109 -14.16 -1.26 8.34
CA GLN A 109 -14.41 -2.38 9.25
C GLN A 109 -13.35 -2.44 10.34
N LEU A 110 -13.79 -2.51 11.60
CA LEU A 110 -12.94 -2.88 12.73
C LEU A 110 -12.90 -4.41 12.81
N LEU A 111 -11.72 -4.97 12.60
CA LEU A 111 -11.48 -6.41 12.59
C LEU A 111 -10.64 -6.76 13.81
N ASN A 112 -11.22 -7.57 14.70
CA ASN A 112 -10.49 -8.19 15.79
C ASN A 112 -9.77 -9.46 15.30
N GLY A 113 -8.79 -9.94 16.09
CA GLY A 113 -8.03 -11.14 15.72
C GLY A 113 -8.90 -12.39 15.51
N ALA A 114 -10.03 -12.54 16.21
CA ALA A 114 -10.93 -13.69 16.02
C ALA A 114 -11.58 -13.70 14.64
N ARG A 115 -12.08 -12.55 14.20
CA ARG A 115 -12.64 -12.38 12.86
C ARG A 115 -11.59 -12.58 11.77
N ILE A 116 -10.37 -12.08 11.98
CA ILE A 116 -9.26 -12.27 11.03
C ILE A 116 -8.86 -13.75 10.94
N ARG A 117 -8.79 -14.47 12.06
CA ARG A 117 -8.55 -15.92 12.04
C ARG A 117 -9.60 -16.67 11.24
N SER A 118 -10.88 -16.38 11.48
CA SER A 118 -11.95 -16.99 10.70
C SER A 118 -11.78 -16.72 9.19
N LEU A 119 -11.42 -15.49 8.81
CA LEU A 119 -11.11 -15.15 7.41
C LEU A 119 -9.90 -15.93 6.86
N MET A 120 -8.86 -16.15 7.67
CA MET A 120 -7.67 -16.91 7.29
C MET A 120 -7.95 -18.42 7.18
N GLU A 121 -8.74 -18.98 8.10
CA GLU A 121 -9.12 -20.40 8.14
C GLU A 121 -10.04 -20.77 6.97
N MET A 122 -10.99 -19.89 6.63
CA MET A 122 -11.82 -20.04 5.42
C MET A 122 -11.02 -19.91 4.13
N GLY A 123 -9.87 -19.23 4.18
CA GLY A 123 -9.02 -18.97 3.01
C GLY A 123 -8.13 -20.14 2.59
N SER A 124 -7.84 -21.09 3.49
CA SER A 124 -6.86 -22.18 3.36
C SER A 124 -5.48 -21.76 2.81
N THR A 125 -4.41 -22.05 3.53
CA THR A 125 -3.16 -22.69 3.02
C THR A 125 -1.99 -22.34 3.94
N VAL A 126 -1.73 -23.21 4.90
CA VAL A 126 -0.48 -23.20 5.68
C VAL A 126 0.70 -23.71 4.84
N GLU A 127 0.45 -24.32 3.68
CA GLU A 127 1.47 -24.92 2.80
C GLU A 127 2.13 -23.94 1.79
N HIS A 128 1.64 -22.70 1.65
CA HIS A 128 2.17 -21.75 0.64
C HIS A 128 3.24 -20.79 1.18
N GLY A 129 3.54 -20.79 2.48
CA GLY A 129 4.43 -19.80 3.10
C GLY A 129 5.88 -19.87 2.61
N ALA A 130 6.43 -21.08 2.46
CA ALA A 130 7.81 -21.27 1.98
C ALA A 130 7.98 -20.82 0.52
N VAL A 131 7.04 -21.20 -0.34
CA VAL A 131 7.01 -20.81 -1.75
C VAL A 131 6.88 -19.29 -1.88
N LEU A 132 5.97 -18.68 -1.10
CA LEU A 132 5.80 -17.23 -1.11
C LEU A 132 7.06 -16.49 -0.65
N MET A 133 7.76 -17.01 0.38
CA MET A 133 9.03 -16.44 0.83
C MET A 133 10.10 -16.53 -0.27
N GLN A 134 10.23 -17.67 -0.93
CA GLN A 134 11.16 -17.86 -2.05
C GLN A 134 10.86 -16.89 -3.21
N GLN A 135 9.58 -16.74 -3.58
CA GLN A 135 9.14 -15.81 -4.61
C GLN A 135 9.42 -14.35 -4.20
N ALA A 136 9.20 -14.00 -2.94
CA ALA A 136 9.50 -12.67 -2.42
C ALA A 136 11.00 -12.37 -2.46
N GLU A 137 11.86 -13.33 -2.09
CA GLU A 137 13.32 -13.20 -2.17
C GLU A 137 13.80 -12.99 -3.60
N LEU A 138 13.31 -13.79 -4.55
CA LEU A 138 13.61 -13.63 -5.97
C LEU A 138 13.21 -12.24 -6.46
N LEU A 139 11.99 -11.79 -6.15
CA LEU A 139 11.51 -10.48 -6.55
C LEU A 139 12.34 -9.35 -5.91
N ILE A 140 12.70 -9.47 -4.63
CA ILE A 140 13.55 -8.49 -3.93
C ILE A 140 14.91 -8.35 -4.64
N GLN A 141 15.53 -9.47 -5.03
CA GLN A 141 16.79 -9.48 -5.77
C GLN A 141 16.64 -8.83 -7.15
N CYS A 142 15.59 -9.18 -7.90
CA CYS A 142 15.30 -8.60 -9.21
C CYS A 142 15.07 -7.09 -9.15
N MET A 143 14.50 -6.59 -8.04
CA MET A 143 14.16 -5.19 -7.83
C MET A 143 15.31 -4.34 -7.27
N GLU A 144 16.45 -4.93 -6.90
CA GLU A 144 17.52 -4.21 -6.21
C GLU A 144 18.00 -2.98 -7.00
N GLY A 145 17.88 -1.79 -6.39
CA GLY A 145 18.23 -0.52 -7.01
C GLY A 145 17.30 -0.08 -8.15
N ARG A 146 16.20 -0.79 -8.42
CA ARG A 146 15.24 -0.50 -9.50
C ARG A 146 13.96 0.13 -8.98
N ALA A 147 13.30 0.88 -9.85
CA ALA A 147 11.96 1.41 -9.66
C ALA A 147 11.14 1.08 -10.90
N LEU A 148 10.22 0.12 -10.78
CA LEU A 148 9.49 -0.45 -11.91
C LEU A 148 7.98 -0.31 -11.72
N LEU A 149 7.28 0.03 -12.79
CA LEU A 149 5.83 -0.03 -12.85
C LEU A 149 5.36 -1.49 -12.87
N ALA A 150 4.12 -1.75 -12.46
CA ALA A 150 3.57 -3.11 -12.40
C ALA A 150 3.81 -3.94 -13.68
N GLY A 151 3.56 -3.38 -14.87
CA GLY A 151 3.81 -4.08 -16.13
C GLY A 151 5.29 -4.33 -16.44
N GLU A 152 6.19 -3.48 -15.92
CA GLU A 152 7.64 -3.67 -16.04
C GLU A 152 8.14 -4.76 -15.06
N VAL A 153 7.50 -4.88 -13.89
CA VAL A 153 7.74 -6.00 -12.96
C VAL A 153 7.28 -7.32 -13.58
N GLU A 154 6.08 -7.34 -14.17
CA GLU A 154 5.53 -8.51 -14.85
C GLU A 154 6.45 -8.97 -16.00
N ALA A 155 6.92 -8.04 -16.84
CA ALA A 155 7.87 -8.35 -17.91
C ALA A 155 9.20 -8.89 -17.39
N LEU A 156 9.77 -8.27 -16.34
CA LEU A 156 11.04 -8.72 -15.75
C LEU A 156 10.92 -10.13 -15.16
N LEU A 157 9.82 -10.42 -14.46
CA LEU A 157 9.61 -11.75 -13.88
C LEU A 157 9.41 -12.82 -14.95
N ALA A 158 8.69 -12.49 -16.04
CA ALA A 158 8.54 -13.39 -17.18
C ALA A 158 9.89 -13.76 -17.81
N GLU A 159 10.83 -12.82 -17.88
CA GLU A 159 12.19 -13.06 -18.38
C GLU A 159 13.03 -13.93 -17.43
N VAL A 160 12.94 -13.69 -16.11
CA VAL A 160 13.83 -14.32 -15.11
C VAL A 160 13.36 -15.70 -14.67
N ALA A 161 12.04 -15.90 -14.55
CA ALA A 161 11.46 -17.10 -13.95
C ALA A 161 10.38 -17.77 -14.81
N GLY A 162 10.18 -17.29 -16.05
CA GLY A 162 9.19 -17.83 -16.99
C GLY A 162 7.77 -17.31 -16.72
N GLU A 163 6.79 -17.79 -17.50
CA GLU A 163 5.41 -17.32 -17.43
C GLU A 163 4.67 -17.74 -16.14
N ASP A 164 5.18 -18.74 -15.41
CA ASP A 164 4.53 -19.35 -14.24
C ASP A 164 5.04 -18.79 -12.90
N THR A 165 5.20 -17.47 -12.82
CA THR A 165 5.77 -16.79 -11.63
C THR A 165 4.80 -16.64 -10.46
N GLY A 166 3.60 -17.24 -10.55
CA GLY A 166 2.55 -17.12 -9.55
C GLY A 166 2.06 -15.68 -9.36
N ASP A 167 1.33 -15.42 -8.27
CA ASP A 167 0.87 -14.08 -7.95
C ASP A 167 2.01 -13.24 -7.34
N TRP A 168 2.77 -12.57 -8.21
CA TRP A 168 3.89 -11.70 -7.80
C TRP A 168 3.46 -10.59 -6.83
N ARG A 169 2.18 -10.22 -6.78
CA ARG A 169 1.67 -9.18 -5.88
C ARG A 169 1.71 -9.62 -4.43
N SER A 170 1.43 -10.89 -4.14
CA SER A 170 1.59 -11.47 -2.80
C SER A 170 3.07 -11.45 -2.39
N ALA A 171 3.97 -11.83 -3.30
CA ALA A 171 5.42 -11.81 -3.07
C ALA A 171 5.93 -10.37 -2.84
N ALA A 172 5.44 -9.40 -3.63
CA ALA A 172 5.74 -7.99 -3.46
C ALA A 172 5.23 -7.47 -2.11
N GLN A 173 4.02 -7.86 -1.69
CA GLN A 173 3.46 -7.47 -0.39
C GLN A 173 4.34 -7.99 0.75
N LEU A 174 4.78 -9.25 0.69
CA LEU A 174 5.71 -9.79 1.67
C LEU A 174 7.03 -8.99 1.67
N GLY A 175 7.60 -8.68 0.50
CA GLY A 175 8.80 -7.85 0.42
C GLY A 175 8.63 -6.43 0.98
N VAL A 176 7.44 -5.84 0.88
CA VAL A 176 7.09 -4.55 1.53
C VAL A 176 7.02 -4.71 3.05
N LEU A 177 6.38 -5.76 3.55
CA LEU A 177 6.28 -6.04 4.99
C LEU A 177 7.64 -6.36 5.63
N LEU A 178 8.55 -6.97 4.87
CA LEU A 178 9.95 -7.17 5.22
C LEU A 178 10.78 -5.87 5.19
N GLY A 179 10.23 -4.77 4.66
CA GLY A 179 10.93 -3.49 4.51
C GLY A 179 11.99 -3.47 3.39
N ARG A 180 11.98 -4.46 2.50
CA ARG A 180 12.96 -4.61 1.39
C ARG A 180 12.46 -4.02 0.08
N LEU A 181 11.15 -3.90 -0.05
CA LEU A 181 10.47 -3.21 -1.15
C LEU A 181 9.67 -2.02 -0.60
N ARG A 182 9.40 -1.03 -1.45
CA ARG A 182 8.43 0.03 -1.16
C ARG A 182 7.39 0.10 -2.26
N LEU A 183 6.15 0.26 -1.82
CA LEU A 183 4.99 0.41 -2.68
C LEU A 183 4.61 1.87 -2.79
N GLU A 184 4.51 2.36 -4.02
CA GLU A 184 4.24 3.77 -4.31
C GLU A 184 3.26 3.96 -5.48
N ALA A 185 2.65 5.13 -5.53
CA ALA A 185 1.95 5.60 -6.72
C ALA A 185 2.96 6.20 -7.71
N GLY A 186 2.69 6.04 -9.01
CA GLY A 186 3.54 6.56 -10.08
C GLY A 186 3.72 8.09 -10.06
N LEU A 187 2.76 8.81 -9.46
CA LEU A 187 2.83 10.26 -9.25
C LEU A 187 2.82 10.59 -7.75
N ALA A 188 3.71 11.48 -7.34
CA ALA A 188 3.74 12.08 -6.02
C ALA A 188 2.90 13.35 -5.99
N GLN A 189 2.06 13.51 -4.97
CA GLN A 189 1.42 14.80 -4.71
C GLN A 189 2.45 15.82 -4.20
N PRO A 190 2.29 17.10 -4.55
CA PRO A 190 3.14 18.14 -3.99
C PRO A 190 2.92 18.26 -2.48
N ALA A 191 4.00 18.43 -1.73
CA ALA A 191 3.92 18.71 -0.31
C ALA A 191 3.06 19.97 -0.06
N PRO A 192 2.21 19.98 0.98
CA PRO A 192 1.46 21.17 1.35
C PRO A 192 2.45 22.29 1.70
N ARG A 193 2.45 23.37 0.92
CA ARG A 193 3.25 24.57 1.23
C ARG A 193 2.51 25.42 2.24
N HIS A 194 3.18 25.75 3.35
CA HIS A 194 2.75 26.82 4.27
C HIS A 194 3.03 28.17 3.62
N SER A 195 2.28 28.51 2.57
CA SER A 195 2.35 29.83 1.95
C SER A 195 1.34 30.78 2.63
N PRO A 196 1.72 32.02 2.95
CA PRO A 196 0.81 33.05 3.44
C PRO A 196 -0.42 33.19 2.54
N GLY A 197 -1.59 33.48 3.12
CA GLY A 197 -2.91 33.38 2.45
C GLY A 197 -3.06 34.15 1.13
N TRP A 198 -2.25 35.18 0.89
CA TRP A 198 -2.25 35.98 -0.33
C TRP A 198 -1.41 35.38 -1.49
N LEU A 199 -0.51 34.43 -1.19
CA LEU A 199 0.29 33.67 -2.15
C LEU A 199 -0.26 32.26 -2.42
N ARG A 200 -1.45 31.91 -1.91
CA ARG A 200 -2.16 30.68 -2.29
C ARG A 200 -2.64 30.78 -3.74
N ARG A 201 -1.73 30.67 -4.70
CA ARG A 201 -2.03 30.64 -6.14
C ARG A 201 -1.48 29.36 -6.76
N ARG A 202 -2.41 28.67 -7.44
CA ARG A 202 -2.32 27.42 -8.20
C ARG A 202 -2.02 26.16 -7.39
N ALA A 203 -2.95 25.20 -7.47
CA ALA A 203 -2.69 23.81 -7.12
C ALA A 203 -1.49 23.33 -7.94
N VAL A 204 -0.41 22.97 -7.25
CA VAL A 204 0.80 22.45 -7.90
C VAL A 204 0.45 21.10 -8.51
N ALA A 205 0.88 20.86 -9.76
CA ALA A 205 0.65 19.58 -10.41
C ALA A 205 1.45 18.47 -9.70
N PRO A 206 0.91 17.24 -9.58
CA PRO A 206 1.68 16.11 -9.07
C PRO A 206 2.91 15.85 -9.96
N ARG A 207 3.96 15.29 -9.37
CA ARG A 207 5.22 15.00 -10.10
C ARG A 207 5.37 13.52 -10.32
N CYS A 208 5.82 13.14 -11.51
CA CYS A 208 6.13 11.75 -11.81
C CYS A 208 7.32 11.28 -10.97
N ARG A 209 7.17 10.17 -10.24
CA ARG A 209 8.26 9.59 -9.44
C ARG A 209 9.36 8.94 -10.28
N ARG A 210 9.13 8.71 -11.58
CA ARG A 210 10.11 8.14 -12.51
C ARG A 210 10.99 9.20 -13.16
N CYS A 211 10.39 10.22 -13.76
CA CYS A 211 11.12 11.22 -14.56
C CYS A 211 11.14 12.64 -13.94
N GLY A 212 10.41 12.87 -12.84
CA GLY A 212 10.36 14.18 -12.17
C GLY A 212 9.49 15.24 -12.86
N SER A 213 8.98 14.98 -14.06
CA SER A 213 8.10 15.88 -14.81
C SER A 213 6.78 16.12 -14.07
N GLU A 214 6.20 17.31 -14.27
CA GLU A 214 4.87 17.65 -13.76
C GLU A 214 3.79 16.98 -14.62
N ALA A 215 2.88 16.26 -13.97
CA ALA A 215 1.72 15.63 -14.59
C ALA A 215 0.53 16.60 -14.51
N ARG A 216 0.35 17.40 -15.57
CA ARG A 216 -0.69 18.45 -15.62
C ARG A 216 -2.01 17.90 -16.17
N SER A 217 -1.94 16.93 -17.07
CA SER A 217 -3.11 16.33 -17.70
C SER A 217 -3.79 15.30 -16.80
N ARG A 218 -5.10 15.17 -17.00
CA ARG A 218 -6.00 14.23 -16.31
C ARG A 218 -6.95 13.61 -17.30
N THR A 219 -7.31 12.36 -17.07
CA THR A 219 -8.25 11.63 -17.93
C THR A 219 -9.01 10.59 -17.12
N ALA A 220 -10.16 10.16 -17.64
CA ALA A 220 -10.90 9.04 -17.06
C ALA A 220 -10.05 7.75 -17.11
N CYS A 221 -10.08 6.99 -16.02
CA CYS A 221 -9.25 5.81 -15.87
C CYS A 221 -10.07 4.61 -15.41
N ALA A 222 -10.32 3.68 -16.33
CA ALA A 222 -10.99 2.41 -16.03
C ALA A 222 -10.28 1.61 -14.93
N ALA A 223 -8.94 1.67 -14.87
CA ALA A 223 -8.16 0.91 -13.90
C ALA A 223 -8.31 1.41 -12.44
N CYS A 224 -8.85 2.60 -12.19
CA CYS A 224 -9.09 3.06 -10.83
C CYS A 224 -10.44 3.74 -10.61
N GLY A 225 -11.29 3.83 -11.63
CA GLY A 225 -12.62 4.45 -11.56
C GLY A 225 -12.65 5.98 -11.51
N SER A 226 -11.50 6.65 -11.37
CA SER A 226 -11.41 8.12 -11.34
C SER A 226 -11.67 8.73 -12.71
N ALA A 227 -12.55 9.73 -12.77
CA ALA A 227 -12.80 10.51 -13.98
C ALA A 227 -11.66 11.52 -14.26
N ALA A 228 -10.83 11.80 -13.27
CA ALA A 228 -9.78 12.82 -13.33
C ALA A 228 -8.39 12.28 -12.90
N CYS A 229 -8.04 11.07 -13.33
CA CYS A 229 -6.77 10.43 -12.99
C CYS A 229 -5.61 11.14 -13.71
N ALA A 230 -4.68 11.71 -12.94
CA ALA A 230 -3.51 12.39 -13.48
C ALA A 230 -2.54 11.38 -14.13
N TYR A 231 -1.84 11.81 -15.17
CA TYR A 231 -0.82 11.01 -15.84
C TYR A 231 0.34 11.87 -16.31
N CYS A 232 1.52 11.27 -16.37
CA CYS A 232 2.72 11.92 -16.88
C CYS A 232 2.80 11.77 -18.41
N GLU A 233 2.77 12.90 -19.11
CA GLU A 233 2.86 12.98 -20.56
C GLU A 233 4.25 12.53 -21.06
N ALA A 234 5.31 12.83 -20.31
CA ALA A 234 6.67 12.43 -20.64
C ALA A 234 6.91 10.90 -20.58
N CYS A 235 6.12 10.18 -19.78
CA CYS A 235 6.20 8.72 -19.67
C CYS A 235 5.08 8.00 -20.41
N LEU A 236 4.26 8.70 -21.21
CA LEU A 236 3.09 8.12 -21.87
C LEU A 236 3.47 6.98 -22.82
N ALA A 237 4.59 7.11 -23.54
CA ALA A 237 5.07 6.11 -24.48
C ALA A 237 5.85 4.95 -23.82
N MET A 238 6.32 5.12 -22.58
CA MET A 238 7.28 4.21 -21.91
C MET A 238 6.71 3.51 -20.67
N GLY A 239 5.38 3.35 -20.58
CA GLY A 239 4.74 2.65 -19.45
C GLY A 239 3.58 3.39 -18.80
N ARG A 240 3.21 4.59 -19.28
CA ARG A 240 2.04 5.37 -18.82
C ARG A 240 1.99 5.53 -17.30
N SER A 241 2.94 6.28 -16.75
CA SER A 241 2.93 6.62 -15.31
C SER A 241 1.69 7.46 -14.95
N ARG A 242 0.75 6.84 -14.22
CA ARG A 242 -0.51 7.44 -13.74
C ARG A 242 -0.50 7.61 -12.22
N ALA A 243 -1.38 8.47 -11.71
CA ALA A 243 -1.63 8.59 -10.26
C ALA A 243 -2.04 7.25 -9.65
N CYS A 244 -2.74 6.39 -10.40
CA CYS A 244 -3.14 5.07 -9.95
C CYS A 244 -2.22 3.94 -10.45
N ALA A 245 -1.04 4.22 -11.00
CA ALA A 245 -0.10 3.19 -11.43
C ALA A 245 0.77 2.76 -10.25
N LEU A 246 0.90 1.45 -10.04
CA LEU A 246 1.79 0.89 -9.02
C LEU A 246 3.23 1.01 -9.47
N LEU A 247 4.03 1.66 -8.63
CA LEU A 247 5.47 1.77 -8.74
C LEU A 247 6.07 1.02 -7.55
N LEU A 248 6.84 -0.03 -7.85
CA LEU A 248 7.56 -0.81 -6.87
C LEU A 248 9.02 -0.35 -6.86
N HIS A 249 9.57 -0.08 -5.69
CA HIS A 249 10.98 0.26 -5.51
C HIS A 249 11.68 -0.83 -4.72
N GLY A 250 12.79 -1.35 -5.23
CA GLY A 250 13.71 -2.13 -4.40
C GLY A 250 14.63 -1.21 -3.62
N ALA A 251 14.85 -1.52 -2.34
CA ALA A 251 15.96 -0.90 -1.62
C ALA A 251 17.27 -1.25 -2.35
N ALA A 252 18.11 -0.25 -2.63
CA ALA A 252 19.49 -0.55 -3.00
C ALA A 252 20.09 -1.40 -1.87
N GLY A 253 20.76 -2.51 -2.18
CA GLY A 253 21.49 -3.27 -1.18
C GLY A 253 22.36 -2.31 -0.40
N SER A 254 22.22 -2.34 0.93
CA SER A 254 22.96 -1.45 1.80
C SER A 254 24.45 -1.70 1.59
N ALA A 255 25.11 -0.85 0.80
CA ALA A 255 26.52 -0.63 0.99
C ALA A 255 26.64 -0.03 2.41
N VAL A 256 27.13 -0.85 3.35
CA VAL A 256 27.30 -0.60 4.79
C VAL A 256 26.10 -1.03 5.67
N ARG A 257 26.40 -1.96 6.60
CA ARG A 257 25.51 -2.42 7.68
C ARG A 257 25.19 -1.26 8.63
N GLY A 258 23.90 -1.02 8.87
CA GLY A 258 23.39 -0.14 9.94
C GLY A 258 22.09 -0.72 10.50
N THR A 259 22.13 -1.12 11.76
CA THR A 259 21.09 -1.86 12.49
C THR A 259 19.82 -1.03 12.74
N ALA A 260 18.73 -1.33 12.03
CA ALA A 260 17.33 -1.09 12.47
C ALA A 260 16.28 -1.79 11.57
N GLY A 261 16.63 -2.88 10.89
CA GLY A 261 15.68 -3.76 10.21
C GLY A 261 15.77 -5.14 10.86
N GLY A 262 14.65 -5.64 11.38
CA GLY A 262 14.59 -6.96 12.03
C GLY A 262 15.24 -8.04 11.15
N ALA A 263 16.04 -8.90 11.76
CA ALA A 263 16.79 -9.93 11.05
C ALA A 263 15.85 -10.83 10.21
N PRO A 264 16.29 -11.32 9.03
CA PRO A 264 15.52 -12.26 8.21
C PRO A 264 15.00 -13.47 9.00
N THR A 265 15.74 -13.92 10.02
CA THR A 265 15.34 -14.98 10.96
C THR A 265 14.07 -14.64 11.73
N ALA A 266 13.93 -13.41 12.25
CA ALA A 266 12.71 -12.97 12.93
C ALA A 266 11.51 -12.83 11.97
N ALA A 267 11.74 -12.77 10.66
CA ALA A 267 10.69 -12.86 9.66
C ALA A 267 10.35 -14.31 9.31
N LEU A 268 11.34 -15.19 9.18
CA LEU A 268 11.15 -16.65 9.00
C LEU A 268 10.37 -17.26 10.17
N ASP A 269 10.63 -16.81 11.40
CA ASP A 269 9.87 -17.16 12.60
C ASP A 269 8.38 -16.80 12.48
N ARG A 270 8.04 -15.66 11.85
CA ARG A 270 6.64 -15.23 11.66
C ARG A 270 5.86 -16.13 10.72
N TRP A 271 6.57 -16.82 9.82
CA TRP A 271 5.99 -17.72 8.81
C TRP A 271 6.04 -19.20 9.20
N GLY A 272 6.59 -19.54 10.37
CA GLY A 272 6.74 -20.94 10.77
C GLY A 272 7.79 -21.70 9.97
N LEU A 273 8.73 -20.98 9.33
CA LEU A 273 9.76 -21.55 8.45
C LEU A 273 11.13 -21.72 9.14
N SER A 274 11.20 -21.40 10.43
CA SER A 274 12.33 -21.72 11.30
C SER A 274 12.17 -23.13 11.88
N ALA A 275 13.23 -23.94 11.71
CA ALA A 275 13.39 -25.29 12.24
C ALA A 275 13.24 -25.35 13.77
#